data_AF-A0A1I7YYL0-F1
#
_entry.id   AF-A0A1I7YYL0-F1
#
_cell.length_a   1.000
_cell.length_b   1.000
_cell.length_c   1.000
_cell.angle_alpha   90.00
_cell.angle_beta   90.00
_cell.angle_gamma   90.00
#
_symmetry.space_group_name_H-M   'P 1'
#
loop_
_entity.id
_entity.type
_entity.pdbx_description
1 polymer ?
#
loop_
_entity_poly.entity_id
_entity_poly.type
_entity_poly.pdbx_seq_one_letter_code
_entity_poly.pdbx_strand_id
1 'polypeptide(L)'
;MSKNSSHGRAIRRNRAWNWPEGVHPVGDVECILSGMLSASGKKVLHMDRNSYYGGDSASLTPLEQLYEKFMGPQAKPLPAMGRGRDWNVDLIPKFLMANGSLVKLLIHTGVTRYLEFKSIEGSYVYKGGKVFKVPADEMEALSTSLMGITLMPTRRKRGKVWIPSTTL
;
A
#
# COMPACT_ATOMS: atom_id res chain seq x y z
N MET A 1 33.69 4.43 47.13
CA MET A 1 32.22 4.36 47.10
C MET A 1 31.69 5.40 46.13
N SER A 2 31.04 4.92 45.08
CA SER A 2 30.45 5.69 43.97
C SER A 2 29.19 6.43 44.42
N LYS A 3 28.97 7.65 43.91
CA LYS A 3 27.64 8.25 43.79
C LYS A 3 27.49 8.88 42.41
N ASN A 4 26.82 8.14 41.52
CA ASN A 4 26.29 8.62 40.25
C ASN A 4 25.14 9.62 40.51
N SER A 5 25.17 10.78 39.86
CA SER A 5 24.01 11.67 39.74
C SER A 5 23.81 12.02 38.26
N SER A 6 22.85 11.33 37.65
CA SER A 6 22.41 11.48 36.27
C SER A 6 21.66 12.79 36.08
N HIS A 7 22.29 13.78 35.44
CA HIS A 7 21.62 14.98 34.96
C HIS A 7 20.85 14.66 33.67
N GLY A 8 19.53 14.57 33.77
CA GLY A 8 18.62 14.54 32.63
C GLY A 8 18.73 15.84 31.83
N ARG A 9 19.21 15.76 30.59
CA ARG A 9 19.19 16.89 29.66
C ARG A 9 17.82 17.00 29.02
N ALA A 10 17.01 17.92 29.54
CA ALA A 10 15.83 18.44 28.88
C ALA A 10 16.22 19.00 27.50
N ILE A 11 15.67 18.42 26.43
CA ILE A 11 15.84 18.92 25.07
C ILE A 11 15.05 20.22 24.96
N ARG A 12 15.77 21.35 24.92
CA ARG A 12 15.21 22.69 24.74
C ARG A 12 14.32 22.74 23.49
N ARG A 13 13.05 23.12 23.68
CA ARG A 13 12.15 23.62 22.64
C ARG A 13 12.72 24.94 22.12
N ASN A 14 13.31 24.93 20.93
CA ASN A 14 13.37 26.06 19.98
C ASN A 14 14.27 25.67 18.79
N ARG A 15 13.65 25.18 17.72
CA ARG A 15 14.16 25.33 16.35
C ARG A 15 12.96 25.44 15.42
N ALA A 16 12.72 26.65 14.92
CA ALA A 16 12.04 26.81 13.64
C ALA A 16 12.95 26.16 12.61
N TRP A 17 12.51 25.04 12.05
CA TRP A 17 13.28 24.30 11.05
C TRP A 17 13.10 25.02 9.71
N ASN A 18 14.14 25.74 9.27
CA ASN A 18 14.24 26.13 7.86
C ASN A 18 14.30 24.84 7.04
N TRP A 19 13.28 24.66 6.20
CA TRP A 19 13.13 23.48 5.38
C TRP A 19 14.09 23.56 4.18
N PRO A 20 14.99 22.60 3.96
CA PRO A 20 15.81 22.62 2.76
C PRO A 20 14.93 22.53 1.51
N GLU A 21 15.27 23.34 0.50
CA GLU A 21 14.71 23.19 -0.84
C GLU A 21 15.09 21.79 -1.35
N GLY A 22 14.09 20.93 -1.62
CA GLY A 22 14.31 19.55 -2.06
C GLY A 22 13.67 18.45 -1.21
N VAL A 23 12.91 18.77 -0.16
CA VAL A 23 12.12 17.71 0.50
C VAL A 23 10.88 17.38 -0.33
N HIS A 24 10.86 16.16 -0.84
CA HIS A 24 9.74 15.57 -1.55
C HIS A 24 8.68 15.06 -0.54
N PRO A 25 7.39 15.10 -0.88
CA PRO A 25 6.34 14.53 -0.05
C PRO A 25 6.61 13.04 0.22
N VAL A 26 6.22 12.56 1.41
CA VAL A 26 6.49 11.18 1.81
C VAL A 26 5.46 10.27 1.16
N GLY A 27 5.90 9.49 0.17
CA GLY A 27 5.12 8.42 -0.42
C GLY A 27 5.39 7.07 0.23
N ASP A 28 4.71 6.05 -0.29
CA ASP A 28 4.83 4.67 0.21
C ASP A 28 6.29 4.16 0.13
N VAL A 29 7.03 4.53 -0.92
CA VAL A 29 8.41 4.07 -1.17
C VAL A 29 9.37 4.66 -0.15
N GLU A 30 9.25 5.96 0.13
CA GLU A 30 10.07 6.69 1.10
C GLU A 30 9.87 6.12 2.50
N CYS A 31 8.63 5.75 2.85
CA CYS A 31 8.36 5.08 4.11
C CYS A 31 9.00 3.71 4.21
N ILE A 32 8.85 2.86 3.19
CA ILE A 32 9.45 1.53 3.19
C ILE A 32 10.97 1.65 3.35
N LEU A 33 11.59 2.57 2.62
CA LEU A 33 13.03 2.83 2.71
C LEU A 33 13.44 3.33 4.11
N SER A 34 12.67 4.25 4.68
CA SER A 34 12.86 4.75 6.05
C SER A 34 12.78 3.62 7.09
N GLY A 35 11.80 2.72 6.94
CA GLY A 35 11.64 1.54 7.77
C GLY A 35 12.81 0.56 7.65
N MET A 36 13.30 0.32 6.43
CA MET A 36 14.49 -0.52 6.19
C MET A 36 15.76 0.07 6.82
N LEU A 37 15.99 1.37 6.63
CA LEU A 37 17.16 2.05 7.19
C LEU A 37 17.11 2.05 8.73
N SER A 38 15.94 2.24 9.31
CA SER A 38 15.74 2.12 10.76
C SER A 38 15.98 0.70 11.27
N ALA A 39 15.48 -0.32 10.57
CA ALA A 39 15.72 -1.73 10.89
C ALA A 39 17.22 -2.12 10.79
N SER A 40 17.97 -1.47 9.89
CA SER A 40 19.44 -1.63 9.78
C SER A 40 20.24 -0.91 10.86
N GLY A 41 19.58 -0.27 11.85
CA GLY A 41 20.23 0.43 12.96
C GLY A 41 20.61 1.87 12.67
N LYS A 42 20.21 2.45 11.53
CA LYS A 42 20.44 3.87 11.25
C LYS A 42 19.39 4.74 11.94
N LYS A 43 19.81 5.90 12.45
CA LYS A 43 18.89 6.93 12.94
C LYS A 43 18.32 7.68 11.74
N VAL A 44 17.04 7.49 11.46
CA VAL A 44 16.34 8.10 10.33
C VAL A 44 15.39 9.16 10.86
N LEU A 45 15.41 10.35 10.26
CA LEU A 45 14.41 11.39 10.50
C LEU A 45 13.48 11.40 9.28
N HIS A 46 12.22 11.06 9.52
CA HIS A 46 11.20 11.01 8.49
C HIS A 46 10.29 12.24 8.62
N MET A 47 10.23 13.10 7.61
CA MET A 47 9.42 14.32 7.65
C MET A 47 8.68 14.52 6.34
N ASP A 48 7.42 14.94 6.43
CA ASP A 48 6.58 15.30 5.29
C ASP A 48 6.20 16.79 5.39
N ARG A 49 6.00 17.44 4.24
CA ARG A 49 5.41 18.78 4.14
C ARG A 49 3.89 18.76 4.35
N ASN A 50 3.25 17.66 4.02
CA ASN A 50 1.80 17.51 4.14
C ASN A 50 1.39 17.20 5.58
N SER A 51 0.21 17.66 5.98
CA SER A 51 -0.40 17.35 7.29
C SER A 51 -0.96 15.93 7.37
N TYR A 52 -0.98 15.22 6.23
CA TYR A 52 -1.48 13.87 6.08
C TYR A 52 -0.39 12.97 5.50
N TYR A 53 -0.48 11.69 5.83
CA TYR A 53 0.50 10.67 5.43
C TYR A 53 0.19 10.12 4.03
N GLY A 54 1.22 9.74 3.27
CA GLY A 54 1.10 9.04 1.99
C GLY A 54 1.21 9.94 0.76
N GLY A 55 1.38 11.25 0.91
CA GLY A 55 1.61 12.15 -0.23
C GLY A 55 0.57 11.98 -1.35
N ASP A 56 1.03 11.68 -2.57
CA ASP A 56 0.15 11.46 -3.73
C ASP A 56 -0.62 10.12 -3.68
N SER A 57 -0.17 9.15 -2.88
CA SER A 57 -0.86 7.88 -2.62
C SER A 57 -1.68 7.88 -1.32
N ALA A 58 -1.92 9.05 -0.73
CA ALA A 58 -2.64 9.16 0.54
C ALA A 58 -4.06 8.59 0.48
N SER A 59 -4.49 8.04 1.62
CA SER A 59 -5.88 7.70 1.90
C SER A 59 -6.58 8.88 2.54
N LEU A 60 -7.66 9.37 1.93
CA LEU A 60 -8.42 10.49 2.46
C LEU A 60 -9.50 10.01 3.44
N THR A 61 -9.54 10.67 4.59
CA THR A 61 -10.57 10.50 5.62
C THR A 61 -10.64 11.78 6.45
N PRO A 62 -11.84 12.31 6.78
CA PRO A 62 -13.18 11.84 6.44
C PRO A 62 -13.57 12.03 4.96
N LEU A 63 -14.70 11.43 4.53
CA LEU A 63 -15.24 11.52 3.16
C LEU A 63 -15.41 12.97 2.66
N GLU A 64 -15.66 13.92 3.56
CA GLU A 64 -15.73 15.35 3.25
C GLU A 64 -14.45 15.87 2.57
N GLN A 65 -13.27 15.39 2.96
CA GLN A 65 -12.00 15.79 2.34
C GLN A 65 -11.89 15.32 0.88
N LEU A 66 -12.48 14.17 0.56
CA LEU A 66 -12.52 13.67 -0.82
C LEU A 66 -13.41 14.57 -1.69
N TYR A 67 -14.58 14.95 -1.17
CA TYR A 67 -15.51 15.85 -1.86
C TYR A 67 -14.88 17.23 -2.04
N GLU A 68 -14.24 17.78 -1.01
CA GLU A 68 -13.52 19.05 -1.10
C GLU A 68 -12.44 19.02 -2.20
N LYS A 69 -11.67 17.92 -2.27
CA LYS A 69 -10.58 17.77 -3.25
C LYS A 69 -11.06 17.69 -4.70
N PHE A 70 -12.15 16.98 -4.98
CA PHE A 70 -12.60 16.71 -6.36
C PHE A 70 -13.79 17.54 -6.82
N MET A 71 -14.63 18.02 -5.91
CA MET A 71 -15.87 18.74 -6.20
C MET A 71 -15.86 20.19 -5.67
N GLY A 72 -14.85 20.57 -4.88
CA GLY A 72 -14.63 21.94 -4.41
C GLY A 72 -15.06 22.19 -2.95
N PRO A 73 -14.74 23.37 -2.38
CA PRO A 73 -14.76 23.63 -0.94
C PRO A 73 -16.13 23.54 -0.26
N GLN A 74 -17.22 23.62 -1.02
CA GLN A 74 -18.59 23.59 -0.51
C GLN A 74 -19.28 22.23 -0.75
N ALA A 75 -18.59 21.29 -1.39
CA ALA A 75 -19.15 19.99 -1.70
C ALA A 75 -19.29 19.17 -0.40
N LYS A 76 -20.50 18.66 -0.16
CA LYS A 76 -20.80 17.80 0.97
C LYS A 76 -21.20 16.41 0.47
N PRO A 77 -20.79 15.34 1.17
CA PRO A 77 -21.22 14.00 0.83
C PRO A 77 -22.74 13.86 0.95
N LEU A 78 -23.30 13.01 0.09
CA LEU A 78 -24.72 12.68 0.13
C LEU A 78 -25.07 12.04 1.49
N PRO A 79 -26.24 12.35 2.09
CA PRO A 79 -26.66 11.75 3.37
C PRO A 79 -26.72 10.21 3.36
N ALA A 80 -26.94 9.62 2.18
CA ALA A 80 -26.94 8.17 1.98
C ALA A 80 -25.57 7.50 2.21
N MET A 81 -24.47 8.25 2.16
CA MET A 81 -23.10 7.74 2.34
C MET A 81 -22.74 7.50 3.82
N GLY A 82 -23.65 7.80 4.75
CA GLY A 82 -23.44 7.56 6.18
C GLY A 82 -22.42 8.53 6.79
N ARG A 83 -21.66 8.04 7.77
CA ARG A 83 -20.69 8.87 8.51
C ARG A 83 -19.39 8.97 7.71
N GLY A 84 -18.90 10.19 7.48
CA GLY A 84 -17.67 10.41 6.71
C GLY A 84 -16.42 9.72 7.27
N ARG A 85 -16.36 9.43 8.58
CA ARG A 85 -15.21 8.76 9.23
C ARG A 85 -15.11 7.27 8.94
N ASP A 86 -16.18 6.64 8.46
CA ASP A 86 -16.17 5.21 8.12
C ASP A 86 -15.50 4.97 6.75
N TRP A 87 -15.20 6.06 6.02
CA TRP A 87 -14.56 6.03 4.73
C TRP A 87 -13.06 6.27 4.85
N ASN A 88 -12.31 5.39 4.21
CA ASN A 88 -10.88 5.57 3.91
C ASN A 88 -10.75 5.33 2.41
N VAL A 89 -10.52 6.41 1.65
CA VAL A 89 -10.49 6.36 0.18
C VAL A 89 -9.08 6.63 -0.31
N ASP A 90 -8.45 5.60 -0.86
CA ASP A 90 -7.12 5.71 -1.46
C ASP A 90 -7.17 6.50 -2.76
N LEU A 91 -6.31 7.50 -2.89
CA LEU A 91 -6.16 8.25 -4.15
C LEU A 91 -5.62 7.37 -5.28
N ILE A 92 -4.74 6.42 -4.94
CA ILE A 92 -4.12 5.49 -5.87
C ILE A 92 -4.25 4.08 -5.27
N PRO A 93 -5.37 3.37 -5.52
CA PRO A 93 -5.55 2.03 -4.99
C PRO A 93 -4.54 1.06 -5.61
N LYS A 94 -3.73 0.42 -4.77
CA LYS A 94 -2.71 -0.58 -5.18
C LYS A 94 -2.93 -1.88 -4.43
N PHE A 95 -2.87 -2.99 -5.16
CA PHE A 95 -2.91 -4.31 -4.54
C PHE A 95 -1.50 -4.87 -4.32
N LEU A 96 -1.35 -5.62 -3.23
CA LEU A 96 -0.12 -6.33 -2.91
C LEU A 96 -0.23 -7.78 -3.38
N MET A 97 0.75 -8.21 -4.17
CA MET A 97 0.88 -9.62 -4.55
C MET A 97 1.31 -10.42 -3.32
N ALA A 98 0.56 -11.46 -2.95
CA ALA A 98 0.80 -12.24 -1.74
C ALA A 98 2.25 -12.76 -1.60
N ASN A 99 2.86 -13.21 -2.70
CA ASN A 99 4.26 -13.67 -2.74
C ASN A 99 5.22 -12.65 -3.37
N GLY A 100 4.86 -11.37 -3.39
CA GLY A 100 5.69 -10.30 -3.93
C GLY A 100 6.90 -9.98 -3.03
N SER A 101 7.94 -9.40 -3.62
CA SER A 101 9.13 -8.93 -2.89
C SER A 101 8.78 -7.93 -1.78
N LEU A 102 7.80 -7.06 -2.02
CA LEU A 102 7.32 -6.07 -1.05
C LEU A 102 6.71 -6.73 0.20
N VAL A 103 5.88 -7.76 0.04
CA VAL A 103 5.29 -8.47 1.19
C VAL A 103 6.37 -9.17 2.01
N LYS A 104 7.34 -9.83 1.34
CA LYS A 104 8.50 -10.42 2.02
C LYS A 104 9.30 -9.39 2.82
N LEU A 105 9.49 -8.21 2.26
CA LEU A 105 10.18 -7.11 2.93
C LEU A 105 9.41 -6.64 4.18
N LEU A 106 8.09 -6.46 4.08
CA LEU A 106 7.24 -6.07 5.21
C LEU A 106 7.27 -7.10 6.36
N ILE A 107 7.36 -8.40 6.02
CA ILE A 107 7.53 -9.47 7.00
C ILE A 107 8.89 -9.33 7.69
N HIS A 108 9.97 -9.12 6.94
CA HIS A 108 11.31 -8.98 7.49
C HIS A 108 11.49 -7.73 8.37
N THR A 109 10.86 -6.61 8.03
CA THR A 109 10.88 -5.39 8.85
C THR A 109 9.96 -5.46 10.07
N GLY A 110 9.10 -6.49 10.16
CA GLY A 110 8.16 -6.68 11.27
C GLY A 110 6.98 -5.71 11.26
N VAL A 111 6.76 -4.98 10.16
CA VAL A 111 5.64 -4.04 10.00
C VAL A 111 4.29 -4.78 9.91
N THR A 112 4.30 -6.05 9.53
CA THR A 112 3.12 -6.93 9.50
C THR A 112 2.42 -7.11 10.85
N ARG A 113 3.04 -6.73 11.97
CA ARG A 113 2.37 -6.72 13.29
C ARG A 113 1.37 -5.58 13.45
N TYR A 114 1.45 -4.56 12.60
CA TYR A 114 0.60 -3.36 12.65
C TYR A 114 -0.40 -3.29 11.48
N LEU A 115 -0.29 -4.19 10.51
CA LEU A 115 -1.11 -4.21 9.31
C LEU A 115 -1.82 -5.55 9.21
N GLU A 116 -3.12 -5.50 8.94
CA GLU A 116 -3.90 -6.69 8.63
C GLU A 116 -4.18 -6.74 7.13
N PHE A 117 -3.92 -7.89 6.51
CA PHE A 117 -4.19 -8.12 5.09
C PHE A 117 -5.43 -8.98 4.92
N LYS A 118 -6.32 -8.54 4.04
CA LYS A 118 -7.49 -9.32 3.61
C LYS A 118 -7.29 -9.80 2.18
N SER A 119 -7.55 -11.08 1.93
CA SER A 119 -7.54 -11.60 0.57
C SER A 119 -8.64 -10.97 -0.27
N ILE A 120 -8.32 -10.68 -1.52
CA ILE A 120 -9.29 -10.23 -2.52
C ILE A 120 -10.08 -11.46 -3.00
N GLU A 121 -11.36 -11.29 -3.28
CA GLU A 121 -12.26 -12.39 -3.67
C GLU A 121 -11.98 -12.92 -5.09
N GLY A 122 -11.54 -12.05 -5.99
CA GLY A 122 -11.24 -12.46 -7.36
C GLY A 122 -10.59 -11.36 -8.20
N SER A 123 -9.97 -11.79 -9.28
CA SER A 123 -9.47 -10.93 -10.35
C SER A 123 -10.32 -11.12 -11.59
N TYR A 124 -10.55 -10.05 -12.35
CA TYR A 124 -11.42 -10.06 -13.52
C TYR A 124 -10.71 -9.40 -14.72
N VAL A 125 -11.00 -9.89 -15.91
CA VAL A 125 -10.46 -9.39 -17.18
C VAL A 125 -11.61 -8.98 -18.09
N TYR A 126 -11.50 -7.79 -18.67
CA TYR A 126 -12.43 -7.30 -19.68
C TYR A 126 -12.01 -7.76 -21.08
N LYS A 127 -12.91 -8.42 -21.81
CA LYS A 127 -12.68 -8.88 -23.18
C LYS A 127 -13.97 -8.83 -23.97
N GLY A 128 -13.97 -8.14 -25.12
CA GLY A 128 -15.10 -8.17 -26.06
C GLY A 128 -16.44 -7.73 -25.45
N GLY A 129 -16.45 -6.64 -24.69
CA GLY A 129 -17.69 -6.12 -24.09
C GLY A 129 -18.13 -6.79 -22.79
N LYS A 130 -17.46 -7.87 -22.36
CA LYS A 130 -17.82 -8.64 -21.16
C LYS A 130 -16.65 -8.74 -20.19
N VAL A 131 -16.98 -8.81 -18.90
CA VAL A 131 -16.03 -9.04 -17.81
C VAL A 131 -16.03 -10.54 -17.48
N PHE A 132 -14.86 -11.13 -17.40
CA PHE A 132 -14.66 -12.55 -17.10
C PHE A 132 -13.78 -12.71 -15.86
N LYS A 133 -14.12 -13.64 -14.97
CA LYS A 133 -13.25 -13.99 -13.84
C LYS A 133 -11.98 -14.66 -14.34
N VAL A 134 -10.84 -14.23 -13.84
CA VAL A 134 -9.56 -14.91 -14.03
C VAL A 134 -9.58 -16.17 -13.18
N PRO A 135 -9.39 -17.36 -13.77
CA PRO A 135 -9.50 -18.61 -13.03
C PRO A 135 -8.38 -18.73 -12.00
N ALA A 136 -8.75 -18.89 -10.73
CA ALA A 136 -7.81 -19.11 -9.63
C ALA A 136 -7.52 -20.61 -9.42
N ASP A 137 -8.50 -21.47 -9.73
CA ASP A 137 -8.41 -22.93 -9.54
C ASP A 137 -8.48 -23.72 -10.86
N GLU A 138 -8.19 -25.02 -10.79
CA GLU A 138 -8.28 -25.91 -11.95
C GLU A 138 -9.72 -26.09 -12.45
N MET A 139 -10.69 -26.18 -11.53
CA MET A 139 -12.11 -26.28 -11.89
C MET A 139 -12.61 -25.00 -12.58
N GLU A 140 -12.28 -23.83 -12.01
CA GLU A 140 -12.61 -22.54 -12.62
C GLU A 140 -11.95 -22.38 -13.99
N ALA A 141 -10.72 -22.86 -14.13
CA ALA A 141 -10.04 -22.88 -15.41
C ALA A 141 -10.86 -23.69 -16.42
N LEU A 142 -11.21 -24.94 -16.14
CA LEU A 142 -11.96 -25.76 -17.10
C LEU A 142 -13.31 -25.15 -17.52
N SER A 143 -13.95 -24.39 -16.63
CA SER A 143 -15.22 -23.71 -16.90
C SER A 143 -15.10 -22.35 -17.60
N THR A 144 -13.91 -21.77 -17.69
CA THR A 144 -13.78 -20.38 -18.17
C THR A 144 -13.96 -20.26 -19.68
N SER A 145 -14.84 -19.36 -20.10
CA SER A 145 -15.02 -19.00 -21.51
C SER A 145 -13.94 -18.03 -22.03
N LEU A 146 -12.94 -17.69 -21.20
CA LEU A 146 -11.88 -16.73 -21.55
C LEU A 146 -10.96 -17.26 -22.67
N MET A 147 -10.74 -18.57 -22.71
CA MET A 147 -9.91 -19.26 -23.71
C MET A 147 -10.68 -20.41 -24.36
N GLY A 148 -10.40 -20.70 -25.63
CA GLY A 148 -10.95 -21.88 -26.31
C GLY A 148 -10.38 -23.20 -25.76
N ILE A 149 -11.18 -24.26 -25.79
CA ILE A 149 -10.86 -25.61 -25.28
C ILE A 149 -9.52 -26.16 -25.82
N THR A 150 -9.11 -25.82 -27.04
CA THR A 150 -7.84 -26.26 -27.65
C THR A 150 -6.63 -25.47 -27.15
N LEU A 151 -6.82 -24.19 -26.81
CA LEU A 151 -5.77 -23.33 -26.27
C LEU A 151 -5.50 -23.63 -24.80
N MET A 152 -6.51 -24.06 -24.05
CA MET A 152 -6.43 -24.14 -22.59
C MET A 152 -5.43 -25.19 -22.07
N PRO A 153 -5.47 -26.46 -22.49
CA PRO A 153 -4.51 -27.47 -22.04
C PRO A 153 -3.12 -27.24 -22.65
N THR A 154 -3.07 -26.84 -23.92
CA THR A 154 -1.85 -26.77 -24.73
C THR A 154 -0.95 -25.59 -24.36
N ARG A 155 -1.49 -24.39 -24.10
CA ARG A 155 -0.71 -23.24 -23.62
C ARG A 155 -0.42 -23.30 -22.12
N ARG A 156 -1.29 -23.90 -21.29
CA ARG A 156 -1.09 -23.96 -19.84
C ARG A 156 0.00 -24.98 -19.45
N LYS A 157 0.09 -26.12 -20.15
CA LYS A 157 1.24 -27.05 -20.00
C LYS A 157 2.56 -26.40 -20.40
N ARG A 158 2.62 -25.62 -21.49
CA ARG A 158 3.85 -24.91 -21.88
C ARG A 158 4.17 -23.69 -21.02
N GLY A 159 3.15 -22.95 -20.56
CA GLY A 159 3.30 -21.74 -19.75
C GLY A 159 3.59 -21.96 -18.27
N LYS A 160 3.11 -23.06 -17.67
CA LYS A 160 3.50 -23.46 -16.30
C LYS A 160 4.84 -24.22 -16.24
N VAL A 161 5.28 -24.82 -17.35
CA VAL A 161 6.59 -25.50 -17.45
C VAL A 161 7.75 -24.52 -17.63
N TRP A 162 7.48 -23.22 -17.83
CA TRP A 162 8.49 -22.17 -18.07
C TRP A 162 8.57 -21.07 -16.99
N ILE A 163 8.08 -21.33 -15.78
CA ILE A 163 8.51 -20.55 -14.62
C ILE A 163 9.23 -21.55 -13.73
N PRO A 164 10.56 -21.73 -13.91
CA PRO A 164 11.32 -22.43 -12.90
C PRO A 164 11.19 -21.62 -11.62
N SER A 165 10.89 -22.31 -10.53
CA SER A 165 11.11 -21.84 -9.17
C SER A 165 12.60 -21.56 -9.00
N THR A 166 13.10 -20.46 -9.57
CA THR A 166 14.46 -20.01 -9.33
C THR A 166 14.44 -19.30 -7.99
N THR A 167 14.78 -20.09 -6.97
CA THR A 167 15.42 -19.65 -5.74
C THR A 167 16.45 -18.57 -6.06
N LEU A 168 16.23 -17.34 -5.59
CA LEU A 168 17.23 -16.40 -5.07
C LEU A 168 16.52 -15.49 -4.06
#